data_AF-A0A437PMV6-F1
#
_entry.id   AF-A0A437PMV6-F1
#
_cell.length_a   1.000
_cell.length_b   1.000
_cell.length_c   1.000
_cell.angle_alpha   90.00
_cell.angle_beta   90.00
_cell.angle_gamma   90.00
#
_symmetry.space_group_name_H-M   'P 1'
#
loop_
_entity.id
_entity.type
_entity.pdbx_description
1 polymer ?
#
loop_
_entity_poly.entity_id
_entity_poly.type
_entity_poly.pdbx_seq_one_letter_code
_entity_poly.pdbx_strand_id
1 'polypeptide(L)'
;MKKSLSLLFALIFGVYAFSNAKSIADTTSYLQTLEIKTGKIDTVLVFKKHLEAPNWHPENYLIYNSYGKLYKFDLKTKVTTLINTDKIVSLNNDHGLSPDKKWLAISANDKTNPSPKGYKSAIYVLPITGGIPRKVTTDVPSYWHGWSPDGKILVYCAERNGNYDIYGIDVNGGPEKRITTTEGLDDGPEYSPDGKYIYINSYRTGHMQIWRMKPDGSEPEQLTFDENSNWFAHVSPNNKQIVYIAYTSDEKQSHLFGKNVKLRLMDLATKQIRDLTPVFYGGQGTINVPSWSPDSKKIAFVSYSVK
;
A
#
# COMPACT_ATOMS: atom_id res chain seq x y z
N MET A 1 -46.12 12.21 -12.60
CA MET A 1 -45.12 11.20 -13.04
C MET A 1 -43.87 11.92 -13.55
N LYS A 2 -42.86 12.12 -12.70
CA LYS A 2 -41.53 12.58 -13.11
C LYS A 2 -40.58 11.39 -12.95
N LYS A 3 -40.08 10.85 -14.07
CA LYS A 3 -39.02 9.84 -14.08
C LYS A 3 -37.73 10.54 -13.67
N SER A 4 -37.15 10.16 -12.53
CA SER A 4 -35.79 10.60 -12.17
C SER A 4 -34.81 9.85 -13.07
N LEU A 5 -34.04 10.60 -13.84
CA LEU A 5 -32.92 10.10 -14.62
C LEU A 5 -31.79 9.80 -13.65
N SER A 6 -31.65 8.54 -13.24
CA SER A 6 -30.46 8.06 -12.53
C SER A 6 -29.29 8.07 -13.51
N LEU A 7 -28.45 9.11 -13.43
CA LEU A 7 -27.15 9.12 -14.10
C LEU A 7 -26.29 8.03 -13.47
N LEU A 8 -26.10 6.94 -14.21
CA LEU A 8 -25.11 5.92 -13.90
C LEU A 8 -23.73 6.55 -14.18
N PHE A 9 -23.10 7.12 -13.14
CA PHE A 9 -21.66 7.41 -13.22
C PHE A 9 -20.93 6.06 -13.18
N ALA A 10 -20.65 5.51 -14.36
CA ALA A 10 -19.66 4.45 -14.47
C ALA A 10 -18.30 5.06 -14.09
N LEU A 11 -17.86 4.83 -12.84
CA LEU A 11 -16.46 5.03 -12.48
C LEU A 11 -15.64 4.03 -13.29
N ILE A 12 -15.06 4.51 -14.38
CA ILE A 12 -14.02 3.80 -15.10
C ILE A 12 -12.77 3.86 -14.21
N PHE A 13 -12.68 2.98 -13.22
CA PHE A 13 -11.38 2.52 -12.71
C PHE A 13 -10.84 1.50 -13.71
N GLY A 14 -10.46 2.04 -14.86
CA GLY A 14 -9.42 1.41 -15.63
C GLY A 14 -8.18 1.46 -14.77
N VAL A 15 -7.70 0.29 -14.34
CA VAL A 15 -6.26 0.02 -14.27
C VAL A 15 -5.73 0.11 -15.71
N TYR A 16 -5.84 1.29 -16.31
CA TYR A 16 -4.93 1.73 -17.33
C TYR A 16 -3.74 2.26 -16.52
N ALA A 17 -2.86 1.33 -16.17
CA ALA A 17 -1.43 1.60 -16.21
C ALA A 17 -1.05 1.93 -17.67
N PHE A 18 -1.61 3.02 -18.19
CA PHE A 18 -1.00 3.85 -19.20
C PHE A 18 -0.83 5.21 -18.51
N SER A 19 -0.06 5.23 -17.42
CA SER A 19 1.00 6.22 -17.38
C SER A 19 1.66 6.14 -18.76
N ASN A 20 1.74 7.24 -19.51
CA ASN A 20 2.47 7.31 -20.78
C ASN A 20 3.53 6.21 -20.81
N ALA A 21 3.41 5.16 -21.61
CA ALA A 21 4.30 3.99 -21.48
C ALA A 21 5.79 4.39 -21.58
N LYS A 22 6.05 5.57 -22.18
CA LYS A 22 7.30 6.35 -22.10
C LYS A 22 7.79 6.65 -20.67
N SER A 23 6.97 7.17 -19.75
CA SER A 23 7.42 7.66 -18.44
C SER A 23 7.96 6.56 -17.52
N ILE A 24 7.36 5.35 -17.50
CA ILE A 24 7.87 4.22 -16.69
C ILE A 24 9.16 3.63 -17.31
N ALA A 25 9.25 3.58 -18.65
CA ALA A 25 10.41 3.03 -19.33
C ALA A 25 11.69 3.87 -19.11
N ASP A 26 11.54 5.19 -18.99
CA ASP A 26 12.63 6.16 -18.77
C ASP A 26 12.80 6.56 -17.29
N THR A 27 12.17 5.82 -16.36
CA THR A 27 12.25 6.07 -14.92
C THR A 27 13.58 5.57 -14.33
N THR A 28 14.25 6.43 -13.56
CA THR A 28 15.23 6.01 -12.56
C THR A 28 14.59 6.05 -11.19
N SER A 29 14.66 4.93 -10.48
CA SER A 29 14.17 4.80 -9.12
C SER A 29 15.31 4.88 -8.13
N TYR A 30 15.08 5.58 -7.03
CA TYR A 30 16.00 5.73 -5.92
C TYR A 30 15.36 5.07 -4.71
N LEU A 31 15.86 3.90 -4.33
CA LEU A 31 15.48 3.27 -3.07
C LEU A 31 16.27 3.94 -1.95
N GLN A 32 15.56 4.50 -0.98
CA GLN A 32 16.12 5.37 0.05
C GLN A 32 15.72 4.90 1.44
N THR A 33 16.55 5.25 2.42
CA THR A 33 16.21 5.15 3.84
C THR A 33 16.30 6.53 4.48
N LEU A 34 15.30 6.88 5.28
CA LEU A 34 15.26 8.13 6.03
C LEU A 34 15.39 7.84 7.53
N GLU A 35 16.26 8.55 8.24
CA GLU A 35 16.32 8.52 9.72
C GLU A 35 15.46 9.63 10.32
N ILE A 36 14.53 9.24 11.19
CA ILE A 36 13.40 10.09 11.59
C ILE A 36 13.82 11.27 12.48
N LYS A 37 14.81 11.07 13.35
CA LYS A 37 15.24 12.08 14.33
C LYS A 37 16.02 13.21 13.66
N THR A 38 16.85 12.86 12.68
CA THR A 38 17.79 13.75 11.99
C THR A 38 17.27 14.25 10.66
N GLY A 39 16.31 13.55 10.05
CA GLY A 39 15.85 13.81 8.68
C GLY A 39 16.85 13.38 7.61
N LYS A 40 17.93 12.66 7.99
CA LYS A 40 18.95 12.22 7.03
C LYS A 40 18.37 11.20 6.07
N ILE A 41 18.52 11.45 4.77
CA ILE A 41 18.12 10.54 3.68
C ILE A 41 19.38 9.94 3.05
N ASP A 42 19.44 8.62 2.99
CA ASP A 42 20.50 7.85 2.33
C ASP A 42 19.90 7.08 1.13
N THR A 43 20.43 7.30 -0.07
CA THR A 43 20.09 6.46 -1.23
C THR A 43 20.87 5.16 -1.16
N VAL A 44 20.17 4.04 -1.01
CA VAL A 44 20.77 2.72 -0.81
C VAL A 44 20.86 1.90 -2.09
N LEU A 45 20.03 2.18 -3.08
CA LEU A 45 20.07 1.58 -4.42
C LEU A 45 19.55 2.58 -5.46
N VAL A 46 20.26 2.69 -6.59
CA VAL A 46 19.81 3.40 -7.78
C VAL A 46 19.52 2.38 -8.86
N PHE A 47 18.32 2.41 -9.43
CA PHE A 47 17.90 1.46 -10.45
C PHE A 47 17.36 2.22 -11.67
N LYS A 48 17.96 1.99 -12.85
CA LYS A 48 17.56 2.65 -14.11
C LYS A 48 16.30 2.04 -14.73
N LYS A 49 15.36 1.65 -13.88
CA LYS A 49 14.05 1.12 -14.19
C LYS A 49 13.12 1.38 -13.00
N HIS A 50 11.85 1.03 -13.15
CA HIS A 50 10.84 1.20 -12.10
C HIS A 50 10.96 0.14 -10.98
N LEU A 51 11.05 0.59 -9.73
CA LEU A 51 10.92 -0.25 -8.51
C LEU A 51 9.96 0.42 -7.53
N GLU A 52 9.30 -0.38 -6.69
CA GLU A 52 8.17 0.10 -5.89
C GLU A 52 8.10 -0.56 -4.52
N ALA A 53 7.48 0.15 -3.58
CA ALA A 53 6.89 -0.34 -2.34
C ALA A 53 7.84 -1.21 -1.50
N PRO A 54 8.83 -0.61 -0.82
CA PRO A 54 9.79 -1.35 -0.02
C PRO A 54 9.24 -1.69 1.38
N ASN A 55 9.13 -2.98 1.69
CA ASN A 55 8.99 -3.48 3.05
C ASN A 55 10.36 -3.62 3.74
N TRP A 56 10.41 -3.52 5.07
CA TRP A 56 11.65 -3.70 5.85
C TRP A 56 11.62 -4.95 6.74
N HIS A 57 12.58 -5.86 6.56
CA HIS A 57 12.72 -7.05 7.40
C HIS A 57 13.68 -6.85 8.59
N PRO A 58 13.45 -7.47 9.77
CA PRO A 58 14.33 -7.37 10.94
C PRO A 58 15.79 -7.77 10.73
N GLU A 59 16.07 -8.67 9.80
CA GLU A 59 17.43 -9.05 9.39
C GLU A 59 18.10 -8.04 8.45
N ASN A 60 17.63 -6.78 8.44
CA ASN A 60 18.25 -5.66 7.74
C ASN A 60 18.32 -5.84 6.21
N TYR A 61 17.23 -6.28 5.62
CA TYR A 61 17.02 -6.27 4.17
C TYR A 61 15.65 -5.68 3.83
N LEU A 62 15.53 -5.18 2.60
CA LEU A 62 14.28 -4.66 2.04
C LEU A 62 13.67 -5.67 1.07
N ILE A 63 12.35 -5.68 0.96
CA ILE A 63 11.63 -6.40 -0.10
C ILE A 63 10.87 -5.38 -0.93
N TYR A 64 11.08 -5.36 -2.24
CA TYR A 64 10.40 -4.45 -3.16
C TYR A 64 9.89 -5.21 -4.39
N ASN A 65 8.89 -4.65 -5.09
CA ASN A 65 8.42 -5.21 -6.35
C ASN A 65 8.97 -4.41 -7.55
N SER A 66 9.10 -5.09 -8.69
CA SER A 66 9.50 -4.47 -9.96
C SER A 66 9.06 -5.37 -11.12
N TYR A 67 8.37 -4.80 -12.12
CA TYR A 67 7.85 -5.49 -13.31
C TYR A 67 7.17 -6.83 -13.01
N GLY A 68 6.27 -6.84 -12.03
CA GLY A 68 5.49 -8.03 -11.69
C GLY A 68 6.22 -9.08 -10.87
N LYS A 69 7.43 -8.81 -10.38
CA LYS A 69 8.25 -9.73 -9.57
C LYS A 69 8.65 -9.09 -8.25
N LEU A 70 9.09 -9.93 -7.31
CA LEU A 70 9.48 -9.53 -5.96
C LEU A 70 10.99 -9.77 -5.74
N TYR A 71 11.66 -8.83 -5.09
CA TYR A 71 13.11 -8.84 -4.89
C TYR A 71 13.46 -8.58 -3.43
N LYS A 72 14.43 -9.33 -2.92
CA LYS A 72 15.11 -9.06 -1.64
C LYS A 72 16.37 -8.23 -1.92
N PHE A 73 16.57 -7.16 -1.17
CA PHE A 73 17.77 -6.33 -1.22
C PHE A 73 18.42 -6.23 0.16
N ASP A 74 19.61 -6.82 0.29
CA ASP A 74 20.37 -6.82 1.53
C ASP A 74 21.05 -5.45 1.74
N LEU A 75 20.72 -4.77 2.85
CA LEU A 75 21.20 -3.40 3.08
C LEU A 75 22.71 -3.32 3.38
N LYS A 76 23.33 -4.43 3.81
CA LYS A 76 24.76 -4.48 4.17
C LYS A 76 25.61 -4.79 2.94
N THR A 77 25.29 -5.88 2.26
CA THR A 77 26.04 -6.40 1.10
C THR A 77 25.67 -5.72 -0.21
N LYS A 78 24.52 -5.03 -0.24
CA LYS A 78 23.94 -4.39 -1.44
C LYS A 78 23.58 -5.38 -2.55
N VAL A 79 23.40 -6.65 -2.20
CA VAL A 79 23.01 -7.70 -3.13
C VAL A 79 21.49 -7.74 -3.26
N THR A 80 21.02 -7.79 -4.51
CA THR A 80 19.61 -8.04 -4.86
C THR A 80 19.44 -9.50 -5.29
N THR A 81 18.45 -10.18 -4.73
CA THR A 81 18.04 -11.53 -5.15
C THR A 81 16.55 -11.57 -5.50
N LEU A 82 16.20 -12.38 -6.49
CA LEU A 82 14.80 -12.64 -6.85
C LEU A 82 14.16 -13.55 -5.79
N ILE A 83 12.97 -13.20 -5.31
CA ILE A 83 12.14 -14.11 -4.52
C ILE A 83 11.29 -14.92 -5.48
N ASN A 84 11.41 -16.26 -5.42
CA ASN A 84 10.65 -17.14 -6.30
C ASN A 84 9.16 -17.14 -5.93
N THR A 85 8.31 -16.64 -6.84
CA THR A 85 6.85 -16.62 -6.72
C THR A 85 6.18 -17.61 -7.69
N ASP A 86 6.93 -18.63 -8.13
CA ASP A 86 6.50 -19.63 -9.11
C ASP A 86 5.92 -18.95 -10.38
N LYS A 87 4.73 -19.37 -10.83
CA LYS A 87 4.08 -18.84 -12.04
C LYS A 87 3.53 -17.41 -11.86
N ILE A 88 3.50 -16.89 -10.64
CA ILE A 88 2.96 -15.55 -10.38
C ILE A 88 4.04 -14.51 -10.67
N VAL A 89 3.97 -13.91 -11.87
CA VAL A 89 4.92 -12.89 -12.36
C VAL A 89 4.23 -11.58 -12.78
N SER A 90 3.02 -11.36 -12.27
CA SER A 90 2.21 -10.17 -12.49
C SER A 90 1.77 -9.53 -11.16
N LEU A 91 2.69 -9.50 -10.20
CA LEU A 91 2.50 -8.82 -8.92
C LEU A 91 2.29 -7.31 -9.13
N ASN A 92 1.45 -6.70 -8.31
CA ASN A 92 1.43 -5.25 -8.18
C ASN A 92 2.34 -4.83 -7.00
N ASN A 93 2.13 -3.62 -6.50
CA ASN A 93 2.86 -3.00 -5.41
C ASN A 93 2.33 -3.32 -4.00
N ASP A 94 1.32 -4.19 -3.90
CA ASP A 94 0.62 -4.50 -2.67
C ASP A 94 1.07 -5.87 -2.14
N HIS A 95 2.10 -5.84 -1.29
CA HIS A 95 2.74 -7.03 -0.71
C HIS A 95 3.35 -6.73 0.65
N GLY A 96 3.51 -7.74 1.50
CA GLY A 96 4.14 -7.52 2.80
C GLY A 96 4.20 -8.74 3.69
N LEU A 97 4.78 -8.52 4.87
CA LEU A 97 5.20 -9.59 5.76
C LEU A 97 4.13 -9.92 6.79
N SER A 98 3.97 -11.21 7.04
CA SER A 98 3.30 -11.72 8.25
C SER A 98 3.96 -11.20 9.54
N PRO A 99 3.23 -11.19 10.68
CA PRO A 99 3.78 -10.78 11.97
C PRO A 99 5.00 -11.59 12.42
N ASP A 100 4.99 -12.91 12.18
CA ASP A 100 6.09 -13.82 12.53
C ASP A 100 7.27 -13.79 11.54
N LYS A 101 7.14 -13.01 10.47
CA LYS A 101 8.15 -12.81 9.41
C LYS A 101 8.50 -14.06 8.60
N LYS A 102 7.67 -15.11 8.65
CA LYS A 102 7.90 -16.35 7.88
C LYS A 102 7.15 -16.40 6.56
N TRP A 103 6.12 -15.58 6.41
CA TRP A 103 5.25 -15.54 5.24
C TRP A 103 5.20 -14.15 4.60
N LEU A 104 4.98 -14.16 3.30
CA LEU A 104 4.63 -13.00 2.49
C LEU A 104 3.18 -13.12 2.05
N ALA A 105 2.45 -12.01 2.07
CA ALA A 105 1.25 -11.83 1.26
C ALA A 105 1.61 -10.99 0.03
N ILE A 106 1.06 -11.35 -1.13
CA ILE A 106 1.27 -10.65 -2.39
C ILE A 106 -0.07 -10.48 -3.11
N SER A 107 -0.24 -9.38 -3.83
CA SER A 107 -1.36 -9.20 -4.76
C SER A 107 -0.87 -9.27 -6.19
N ALA A 108 -1.59 -10.00 -7.03
CA ALA A 108 -1.21 -10.21 -8.41
C ALA A 108 -2.44 -10.32 -9.32
N ASN A 109 -2.29 -9.90 -10.57
CA ASN A 109 -3.36 -10.03 -11.56
C ASN A 109 -3.61 -11.50 -11.90
N ASP A 110 -4.72 -12.07 -11.39
CA ASP A 110 -5.13 -13.43 -11.69
C ASP A 110 -5.83 -13.51 -13.05
N LYS A 111 -5.03 -13.74 -14.09
CA LYS A 111 -5.54 -13.87 -15.46
C LYS A 111 -6.51 -15.05 -15.63
N THR A 112 -6.45 -16.06 -14.76
CA THR A 112 -7.29 -17.26 -14.83
C THR A 112 -8.66 -17.09 -14.19
N ASN A 113 -8.86 -16.02 -13.41
CA ASN A 113 -10.15 -15.74 -12.79
C ASN A 113 -11.25 -15.50 -13.86
N PRO A 114 -12.45 -16.09 -13.75
CA PRO A 114 -13.50 -16.00 -14.76
C PRO A 114 -14.23 -14.64 -14.79
N SER A 115 -13.98 -13.75 -13.82
CA SER A 115 -14.56 -12.42 -13.76
C SER A 115 -14.35 -11.63 -15.07
N PRO A 116 -15.35 -10.86 -15.55
CA PRO A 116 -15.23 -10.05 -16.75
C PRO A 116 -14.40 -8.77 -16.55
N LYS A 117 -13.95 -8.49 -15.31
CA LYS A 117 -13.17 -7.28 -14.99
C LYS A 117 -11.81 -7.31 -15.72
N GLY A 118 -11.37 -6.13 -16.20
CA GLY A 118 -10.11 -6.01 -16.95
C GLY A 118 -8.85 -6.28 -16.12
N TYR A 119 -8.89 -5.94 -14.82
CA TYR A 119 -7.82 -6.24 -13.86
C TYR A 119 -8.38 -7.04 -12.69
N LYS A 120 -7.75 -8.18 -12.40
CA LYS A 120 -8.29 -9.23 -11.53
C LYS A 120 -7.31 -9.51 -10.40
N SER A 121 -6.90 -8.47 -9.68
CA SER A 121 -6.00 -8.60 -8.54
C SER A 121 -6.57 -9.61 -7.54
N ALA A 122 -5.79 -10.63 -7.20
CA ALA A 122 -6.09 -11.57 -6.14
C ALA A 122 -4.91 -11.64 -5.18
N ILE A 123 -5.21 -11.97 -3.93
CA ILE A 123 -4.24 -12.09 -2.85
C ILE A 123 -3.77 -13.55 -2.75
N TYR A 124 -2.47 -13.71 -2.60
CA TYR A 124 -1.80 -14.99 -2.40
C TYR A 124 -0.85 -14.91 -1.20
N VAL A 125 -0.56 -16.05 -0.58
CA VAL A 125 0.41 -16.18 0.51
C VAL A 125 1.45 -17.23 0.16
N LEU A 126 2.72 -16.96 0.47
CA LEU A 126 3.86 -17.86 0.24
C LEU A 126 4.92 -17.72 1.34
N PRO A 127 5.83 -18.71 1.52
CA PRO A 127 6.97 -18.56 2.41
C PRO A 127 7.85 -17.37 2.02
N ILE A 128 8.44 -16.69 3.02
CA ILE A 128 9.33 -15.53 2.78
C ILE A 128 10.58 -15.88 1.97
N THR A 129 10.99 -17.15 2.00
CA THR A 129 12.09 -17.69 1.20
C THR A 129 11.72 -17.90 -0.27
N GLY A 130 10.47 -17.66 -0.66
CA GLY A 130 9.91 -18.02 -1.95
C GLY A 130 9.34 -19.44 -1.98
N GLY A 131 8.57 -19.74 -3.02
CA GLY A 131 7.88 -21.02 -3.21
C GLY A 131 6.61 -20.87 -4.03
N ILE A 132 5.73 -21.86 -3.92
CA ILE A 132 4.43 -21.90 -4.61
C ILE A 132 3.42 -21.05 -3.81
N PRO A 133 2.87 -19.96 -4.38
CA PRO A 133 1.88 -19.15 -3.68
C PRO A 133 0.52 -19.85 -3.60
N ARG A 134 -0.10 -19.84 -2.42
CA ARG A 134 -1.49 -20.27 -2.20
C ARG A 134 -2.43 -19.08 -2.36
N LYS A 135 -3.44 -19.21 -3.21
CA LYS A 135 -4.48 -18.19 -3.39
C LYS A 135 -5.34 -18.08 -2.12
N VAL A 136 -5.67 -16.85 -1.72
CA VAL A 136 -6.50 -16.54 -0.55
C VAL A 136 -7.86 -15.99 -0.96
N THR A 137 -7.91 -14.99 -1.85
CA THR A 137 -9.17 -14.37 -2.29
C THR A 137 -9.66 -14.96 -3.61
N THR A 138 -10.90 -15.44 -3.64
CA THR A 138 -11.58 -15.86 -4.89
C THR A 138 -12.14 -14.67 -5.66
N ASP A 139 -12.69 -13.70 -4.92
CA ASP A 139 -13.32 -12.51 -5.48
C ASP A 139 -12.29 -11.43 -5.78
N VAL A 140 -12.52 -10.72 -6.88
CA VAL A 140 -11.55 -9.78 -7.47
C VAL A 140 -12.24 -8.47 -7.92
N PRO A 141 -11.53 -7.33 -7.92
CA PRO A 141 -10.14 -7.19 -7.47
C PRO A 141 -10.02 -7.10 -5.93
N SER A 142 -8.88 -7.55 -5.42
CA SER A 142 -8.50 -7.52 -3.99
C SER A 142 -7.01 -7.14 -3.88
N TYR A 143 -6.70 -6.15 -3.05
CA TYR A 143 -5.39 -5.51 -2.91
C TYR A 143 -4.93 -5.58 -1.44
N TRP A 144 -4.00 -6.48 -1.15
CA TRP A 144 -3.49 -6.74 0.21
C TRP A 144 -2.83 -5.49 0.82
N HIS A 145 -3.11 -5.16 2.08
CA HIS A 145 -2.35 -4.11 2.78
C HIS A 145 -1.91 -4.46 4.20
N GLY A 146 -2.57 -5.42 4.86
CA GLY A 146 -2.25 -5.70 6.26
C GLY A 146 -2.50 -7.13 6.70
N TRP A 147 -1.78 -7.52 7.75
CA TRP A 147 -2.05 -8.70 8.58
C TRP A 147 -2.57 -8.21 9.93
N SER A 148 -3.54 -8.94 10.52
CA SER A 148 -3.81 -8.80 11.94
C SER A 148 -2.56 -9.18 12.75
N PRO A 149 -2.33 -8.57 13.93
CA PRO A 149 -1.14 -8.88 14.73
C PRO A 149 -1.01 -10.34 15.15
N ASP A 150 -2.13 -11.06 15.26
CA ASP A 150 -2.16 -12.49 15.54
C ASP A 150 -1.92 -13.39 14.31
N GLY A 151 -1.78 -12.80 13.13
CA GLY A 151 -1.47 -13.47 11.87
C GLY A 151 -2.64 -14.24 11.25
N LYS A 152 -3.88 -14.07 11.73
CA LYS A 152 -5.02 -14.86 11.25
C LYS A 152 -5.82 -14.21 10.14
N ILE A 153 -5.88 -12.88 10.12
CA ILE A 153 -6.73 -12.12 9.19
C ILE A 153 -5.84 -11.29 8.27
N LEU A 154 -6.14 -11.30 6.98
CA LEU A 154 -5.64 -10.32 6.03
C LEU A 154 -6.68 -9.21 5.88
N VAL A 155 -6.24 -7.96 5.91
CA VAL A 155 -7.06 -6.80 5.54
C VAL A 155 -6.58 -6.20 4.22
N TYR A 156 -7.56 -5.82 3.41
CA TYR A 156 -7.33 -5.45 2.03
C TYR A 156 -8.40 -4.49 1.53
N CYS A 157 -8.04 -3.73 0.51
CA CYS A 157 -8.97 -2.95 -0.29
C CYS A 157 -9.57 -3.85 -1.38
N ALA A 158 -10.87 -3.78 -1.59
CA ALA A 158 -11.54 -4.58 -2.60
C ALA A 158 -12.73 -3.84 -3.20
N GLU A 159 -12.90 -4.00 -4.51
CA GLU A 159 -14.09 -3.52 -5.19
C GLU A 159 -15.13 -4.62 -5.28
N ARG A 160 -16.29 -4.34 -4.69
CA ARG A 160 -17.51 -5.14 -4.85
C ARG A 160 -18.65 -4.21 -5.18
N ASN A 161 -19.43 -4.56 -6.21
CA ASN A 161 -20.64 -3.85 -6.61
C ASN A 161 -20.45 -2.34 -6.87
N GLY A 162 -19.29 -1.95 -7.40
CA GLY A 162 -18.98 -0.58 -7.82
C GLY A 162 -18.40 0.33 -6.74
N ASN A 163 -18.17 -0.16 -5.52
CA ASN A 163 -17.52 0.59 -4.44
C ASN A 163 -16.28 -0.14 -3.93
N TYR A 164 -15.26 0.64 -3.56
CA TYR A 164 -14.05 0.13 -2.93
C TYR A 164 -14.15 0.32 -1.42
N ASP A 165 -14.15 -0.80 -0.71
CA ASP A 165 -14.24 -0.84 0.74
C ASP A 165 -13.10 -1.68 1.32
N ILE A 166 -12.97 -1.62 2.64
CA ILE A 166 -12.07 -2.48 3.39
C ILE A 166 -12.75 -3.80 3.68
N TYR A 167 -12.04 -4.89 3.42
CA TYR A 167 -12.45 -6.26 3.70
C TYR A 167 -11.43 -6.96 4.58
N GLY A 168 -11.91 -7.95 5.33
CA GLY A 168 -11.09 -8.90 6.09
C GLY A 168 -11.38 -10.33 5.63
N ILE A 169 -10.35 -11.17 5.56
CA ILE A 169 -10.47 -12.61 5.24
C ILE A 169 -9.49 -13.42 6.09
N ASP A 170 -9.85 -14.65 6.46
CA ASP A 170 -8.90 -15.57 7.08
C ASP A 170 -7.71 -15.81 6.13
N VAL A 171 -6.49 -15.89 6.67
CA VAL A 171 -5.27 -16.15 5.89
C VAL A 171 -5.37 -17.43 5.06
N ASN A 172 -6.15 -18.41 5.51
CA ASN A 172 -6.39 -19.66 4.81
C ASN A 172 -7.45 -19.55 3.69
N GLY A 173 -8.09 -18.39 3.56
CA GLY A 173 -9.17 -18.12 2.62
C GLY A 173 -10.55 -18.37 3.24
N GLY A 174 -11.58 -18.42 2.39
CA GLY A 174 -12.97 -18.59 2.83
C GLY A 174 -13.80 -17.32 2.65
N PRO A 175 -14.89 -17.14 3.42
CA PRO A 175 -15.76 -15.98 3.25
C PRO A 175 -15.07 -14.69 3.69
N GLU A 176 -15.20 -13.65 2.88
CA GLU A 176 -14.76 -12.30 3.24
C GLU A 176 -15.79 -11.57 4.10
N LYS A 177 -15.31 -10.72 5.01
CA LYS A 177 -16.11 -9.81 5.81
C LYS A 177 -15.87 -8.38 5.32
N ARG A 178 -16.92 -7.71 4.86
CA ARG A 178 -16.90 -6.27 4.58
C ARG A 178 -16.80 -5.50 5.89
N ILE A 179 -15.82 -4.61 6.02
CA ILE A 179 -15.52 -3.83 7.24
C ILE A 179 -16.04 -2.40 7.11
N THR A 180 -15.89 -1.77 5.93
CA THR A 180 -16.45 -0.44 5.67
C THR A 180 -17.59 -0.49 4.67
N THR A 181 -18.46 0.53 4.72
CA THR A 181 -19.63 0.68 3.84
C THR A 181 -19.79 2.13 3.37
N THR A 182 -18.74 2.92 3.50
CA THR A 182 -18.79 4.35 3.23
C THR A 182 -18.82 4.60 1.72
N GLU A 183 -19.57 5.60 1.28
CA GLU A 183 -19.53 6.02 -0.11
C GLU A 183 -18.17 6.66 -0.44
N GLY A 184 -17.61 6.27 -1.58
CA GLY A 184 -16.27 6.68 -2.00
C GLY A 184 -15.20 5.67 -1.58
N LEU A 185 -13.99 5.87 -2.10
CA LEU A 185 -12.86 4.98 -1.89
C LEU A 185 -12.39 4.98 -0.43
N ASP A 186 -12.47 3.80 0.20
CA ASP A 186 -11.66 3.42 1.37
C ASP A 186 -10.53 2.48 0.90
N ASP A 187 -9.27 2.80 1.25
CA ASP A 187 -8.10 2.07 0.76
C ASP A 187 -6.93 2.08 1.79
N GLY A 188 -5.87 1.33 1.49
CA GLY A 188 -4.64 1.27 2.28
C GLY A 188 -4.78 0.77 3.72
N PRO A 189 -5.57 -0.30 4.03
CA PRO A 189 -5.81 -0.71 5.41
C PRO A 189 -4.59 -1.35 6.09
N GLU A 190 -4.18 -0.82 7.23
CA GLU A 190 -3.09 -1.37 8.05
C GLU A 190 -3.50 -1.50 9.53
N TYR A 191 -3.25 -2.66 10.14
CA TYR A 191 -3.46 -2.84 11.57
C TYR A 191 -2.41 -2.09 12.41
N SER A 192 -2.83 -1.54 13.54
CA SER A 192 -1.90 -1.19 14.61
C SER A 192 -1.18 -2.43 15.14
N PRO A 193 0.12 -2.35 15.49
CA PRO A 193 0.82 -3.48 16.09
C PRO A 193 0.17 -4.00 17.38
N ASP A 194 -0.54 -3.14 18.13
CA ASP A 194 -1.34 -3.52 19.30
C ASP A 194 -2.74 -4.07 18.99
N GLY A 195 -3.14 -4.10 17.72
CA GLY A 195 -4.40 -4.67 17.22
C GLY A 195 -5.66 -3.85 17.51
N LYS A 196 -5.53 -2.68 18.13
CA LYS A 196 -6.70 -1.86 18.51
C LYS A 196 -7.35 -1.11 17.36
N TYR A 197 -6.60 -0.84 16.30
CA TYR A 197 -7.08 -0.02 15.19
C TYR A 197 -6.67 -0.61 13.83
N ILE A 198 -7.45 -0.26 12.81
CA ILE A 198 -7.05 -0.29 11.41
C ILE A 198 -6.96 1.17 10.94
N TYR A 199 -5.81 1.55 10.40
CA TYR A 199 -5.60 2.83 9.71
C TYR A 199 -5.94 2.66 8.24
N ILE A 200 -6.58 3.66 7.65
CA ILE A 200 -7.00 3.66 6.24
C ILE A 200 -6.81 5.08 5.68
N ASN A 201 -6.82 5.21 4.37
CA ASN A 201 -7.19 6.48 3.73
C ASN A 201 -8.63 6.39 3.19
N SER A 202 -9.37 7.48 3.30
CA SER A 202 -10.78 7.52 2.89
C SER A 202 -11.16 8.84 2.22
N TYR A 203 -11.94 8.74 1.15
CA TYR A 203 -12.53 9.87 0.44
C TYR A 203 -13.88 10.34 1.00
N ARG A 204 -14.35 9.77 2.11
CA ARG A 204 -15.71 9.98 2.66
C ARG A 204 -16.10 11.44 2.94
N THR A 205 -15.13 12.34 3.03
CA THR A 205 -15.33 13.79 3.22
C THR A 205 -15.16 14.60 1.94
N GLY A 206 -15.13 13.96 0.77
CA GLY A 206 -14.90 14.62 -0.52
C GLY A 206 -13.44 14.99 -0.80
N HIS A 207 -12.52 14.52 0.05
CA HIS A 207 -11.07 14.68 -0.09
C HIS A 207 -10.37 13.50 0.57
N MET A 208 -9.25 13.02 0.02
CA MET A 208 -8.55 11.85 0.58
C MET A 208 -7.81 12.24 1.86
N GLN A 209 -8.21 11.63 2.97
CA GLN A 209 -7.65 11.87 4.30
C GLN A 209 -7.29 10.56 4.96
N ILE A 210 -6.42 10.61 5.98
CA ILE A 210 -6.11 9.46 6.83
C ILE A 210 -7.18 9.35 7.93
N TRP A 211 -7.64 8.14 8.14
CA TRP A 211 -8.59 7.75 9.17
C TRP A 211 -8.08 6.54 9.93
N ARG A 212 -8.71 6.25 11.07
CA ARG A 212 -8.62 4.95 11.73
C ARG A 212 -9.99 4.52 12.23
N MET A 213 -10.13 3.24 12.53
CA MET A 213 -11.34 2.64 13.10
C MET A 213 -10.97 1.41 13.93
N LYS A 214 -11.89 0.91 14.75
CA LYS A 214 -11.74 -0.42 15.35
C LYS A 214 -11.75 -1.50 14.26
N PRO A 215 -11.14 -2.69 14.50
CA PRO A 215 -11.08 -3.76 13.51
C PRO A 215 -12.43 -4.27 12.97
N ASP A 216 -13.52 -4.02 13.70
CA ASP A 216 -14.87 -4.36 13.28
C ASP A 216 -15.55 -3.28 12.41
N GLY A 217 -14.87 -2.16 12.15
CA GLY A 217 -15.37 -1.02 11.38
C GLY A 217 -16.01 0.07 12.23
N SER A 218 -16.17 -0.15 13.54
CA SER A 218 -16.77 0.83 14.45
C SER A 218 -15.81 1.98 14.81
N GLU A 219 -16.37 3.07 15.34
CA GLU A 219 -15.63 4.24 15.83
C GLU A 219 -14.64 4.84 14.81
N PRO A 220 -15.09 5.21 13.60
CA PRO A 220 -14.22 5.89 12.64
C PRO A 220 -13.79 7.26 13.16
N GLU A 221 -12.49 7.53 13.09
CA GLU A 221 -11.86 8.79 13.50
C GLU A 221 -10.98 9.33 12.36
N GLN A 222 -11.25 10.56 11.93
CA GLN A 222 -10.39 11.27 10.98
C GLN A 222 -9.13 11.77 11.68
N LEU A 223 -7.97 11.58 11.04
CA LEU A 223 -6.67 11.95 11.61
C LEU A 223 -6.05 13.17 10.91
N THR A 224 -6.32 13.39 9.63
CA THR A 224 -5.77 14.52 8.85
C THR A 224 -6.89 15.42 8.31
N PHE A 225 -6.62 16.72 8.24
CA PHE A 225 -7.63 17.76 7.94
C PHE A 225 -7.10 18.85 7.00
N ASP A 226 -6.07 18.56 6.22
CA ASP A 226 -5.40 19.54 5.36
C ASP A 226 -5.69 19.32 3.86
N GLU A 227 -5.22 20.26 3.05
CA GLU A 227 -5.46 20.31 1.60
C GLU A 227 -4.63 19.30 0.78
N ASN A 228 -3.75 18.49 1.40
CA ASN A 228 -3.01 17.47 0.66
C ASN A 228 -3.85 16.19 0.52
N SER A 229 -3.78 15.53 -0.63
CA SER A 229 -4.36 14.19 -0.76
C SER A 229 -3.46 13.19 -0.02
N ASN A 230 -3.94 12.69 1.12
CA ASN A 230 -3.14 11.91 2.08
C ASN A 230 -3.42 10.41 1.93
N TRP A 231 -2.38 9.61 1.69
CA TRP A 231 -2.46 8.17 1.38
C TRP A 231 -1.48 7.34 2.20
N PHE A 232 -1.76 6.03 2.28
CA PHE A 232 -0.84 4.99 2.79
C PHE A 232 -0.24 5.32 4.16
N ALA A 233 -1.09 5.34 5.18
CA ALA A 233 -0.64 5.50 6.56
C ALA A 233 -0.05 4.19 7.10
N HIS A 234 1.25 4.20 7.39
CA HIS A 234 1.95 3.10 8.04
C HIS A 234 2.28 3.46 9.48
N VAL A 235 1.88 2.60 10.41
CA VAL A 235 2.08 2.82 11.84
C VAL A 235 3.42 2.25 12.28
N SER A 236 4.12 2.99 13.13
CA SER A 236 5.41 2.59 13.65
C SER A 236 5.29 1.32 14.49
N PRO A 237 6.27 0.39 14.45
CA PRO A 237 6.25 -0.84 15.25
C PRO A 237 6.02 -0.63 16.76
N ASN A 238 6.39 0.54 17.28
CA ASN A 238 6.18 0.92 18.69
C ASN A 238 4.82 1.59 18.99
N ASN A 239 3.88 1.66 18.03
CA ASN A 239 2.55 2.29 18.13
C ASN A 239 2.54 3.79 18.46
N LYS A 240 3.64 4.53 18.24
CA LYS A 240 3.72 5.95 18.63
C LYS A 240 3.44 6.92 17.48
N GLN A 241 3.70 6.52 16.25
CA GLN A 241 3.69 7.42 15.11
C GLN A 241 3.06 6.76 13.89
N ILE A 242 2.56 7.56 12.96
CA ILE A 242 2.26 7.11 11.60
C ILE A 242 3.09 7.94 10.61
N VAL A 243 3.64 7.29 9.60
CA VAL A 243 4.13 7.94 8.38
C VAL A 243 3.08 7.79 7.31
N TYR A 244 2.90 8.80 6.47
CA TYR A 244 2.01 8.74 5.32
C TYR A 244 2.56 9.60 4.19
N ILE A 245 2.08 9.37 2.97
CA ILE A 245 2.43 10.17 1.80
C ILE A 245 1.36 11.25 1.59
N ALA A 246 1.80 12.46 1.34
CA ALA A 246 0.95 13.61 1.04
C ALA A 246 1.26 14.08 -0.38
N TYR A 247 0.27 14.00 -1.26
CA TYR A 247 0.32 14.63 -2.57
C TYR A 247 0.06 16.13 -2.41
N THR A 248 0.89 16.97 -3.04
CA THR A 248 0.74 18.43 -2.94
C THR A 248 -0.38 18.99 -3.83
N SER A 249 -1.18 18.10 -4.44
CA SER A 249 -2.34 18.38 -5.26
C SER A 249 -3.49 17.46 -4.84
N ASP A 250 -4.72 17.88 -5.11
CA ASP A 250 -5.90 17.04 -4.92
C ASP A 250 -5.97 15.98 -6.02
N GLU A 251 -5.59 14.75 -5.68
CA GLU A 251 -5.65 13.60 -6.57
C GLU A 251 -7.02 12.88 -6.54
N LYS A 252 -8.03 13.48 -5.91
CA LYS A 252 -9.38 12.92 -5.75
C LYS A 252 -9.32 11.52 -5.13
N GLN A 253 -9.87 10.52 -5.81
CA GLN A 253 -9.86 9.11 -5.41
C GLN A 253 -8.74 8.32 -6.09
N SER A 254 -7.66 8.98 -6.53
CA SER A 254 -6.54 8.34 -7.20
C SER A 254 -5.22 8.65 -6.49
N HIS A 255 -4.24 7.77 -6.68
CA HIS A 255 -2.90 7.89 -6.12
C HIS A 255 -1.89 7.68 -7.25
N LEU A 256 -1.72 8.69 -8.10
CA LEU A 256 -0.98 8.55 -9.36
C LEU A 256 0.54 8.46 -9.15
N PHE A 257 1.22 7.82 -10.10
CA PHE A 257 2.68 7.88 -10.23
C PHE A 257 3.12 9.26 -10.76
N GLY A 258 4.33 9.69 -10.39
CA GLY A 258 4.99 10.81 -11.02
C GLY A 258 4.42 12.18 -10.62
N LYS A 259 4.13 12.33 -9.33
CA LYS A 259 3.57 13.54 -8.74
C LYS A 259 4.54 14.18 -7.75
N ASN A 260 4.30 15.45 -7.45
CA ASN A 260 4.97 16.13 -6.34
C ASN A 260 4.32 15.66 -5.04
N VAL A 261 5.13 15.04 -4.19
CA VAL A 261 4.71 14.44 -2.93
C VAL A 261 5.72 14.75 -1.85
N LYS A 262 5.33 14.50 -0.61
CA LYS A 262 6.23 14.48 0.55
C LYS A 262 5.79 13.41 1.53
N LEU A 263 6.71 12.90 2.33
CA LEU A 263 6.37 12.07 3.48
C LEU A 263 6.12 12.97 4.69
N ARG A 264 5.10 12.63 5.45
CA ARG A 264 4.71 13.35 6.67
C ARG A 264 4.61 12.35 7.82
N LEU A 265 4.89 12.86 9.02
CA LEU A 265 4.89 12.07 10.25
C LEU A 265 3.92 12.68 11.24
N MET A 266 3.02 11.88 11.79
CA MET A 266 2.13 12.26 12.88
C MET A 266 2.53 11.52 14.15
N ASP A 267 2.63 12.25 15.26
CA ASP A 267 2.68 11.67 16.60
C ASP A 267 1.25 11.34 17.07
N LEU A 268 1.00 10.09 17.43
CA LEU A 268 -0.36 9.61 17.69
C LEU A 268 -0.93 10.10 19.04
N ALA A 269 -0.06 10.48 19.98
CA ALA A 269 -0.48 10.98 21.29
C ALA A 269 -0.86 12.46 21.23
N THR A 270 -0.05 13.26 20.55
CA THR A 270 -0.22 14.72 20.46
C THR A 270 -0.98 15.16 19.22
N LYS A 271 -1.13 14.28 18.22
CA LYS A 271 -1.68 14.55 16.89
C LYS A 271 -0.89 15.61 16.10
N GLN A 272 0.31 15.96 16.57
CA GLN A 272 1.17 16.89 15.85
C GLN A 272 1.71 16.24 14.57
N ILE A 273 1.66 16.99 13.48
CA ILE A 273 2.13 16.57 12.16
C ILE A 273 3.32 17.43 11.77
N ARG A 274 4.36 16.81 11.22
CA ARG A 274 5.47 17.52 10.55
C ARG A 274 5.83 16.87 9.22
N ASP A 275 6.39 17.66 8.33
CA ASP A 275 7.00 17.13 7.13
C ASP A 275 8.27 16.34 7.51
N LEU A 276 8.37 15.14 6.96
CA LEU A 276 9.50 14.23 7.18
C LEU A 276 10.54 14.37 6.05
N THR A 277 10.09 14.74 4.85
CA THR A 277 10.92 15.04 3.69
C THR A 277 10.57 16.42 3.10
N PRO A 278 11.50 17.04 2.34
CA PRO A 278 11.11 18.02 1.32
C PRO A 278 10.15 17.42 0.29
N VAL A 279 9.59 18.25 -0.58
CA VAL A 279 8.84 17.77 -1.76
C VAL A 279 9.79 17.06 -2.71
N PHE A 280 9.39 15.89 -3.20
CA PHE A 280 10.11 15.10 -4.19
C PHE A 280 9.15 14.51 -5.23
N TYR A 281 9.72 13.99 -6.31
CA TYR A 281 8.96 13.34 -7.38
C TYR A 281 8.70 11.87 -7.01
N GLY A 282 7.44 11.51 -6.82
CA GLY A 282 7.00 10.28 -6.15
C GLY A 282 5.55 9.91 -6.48
N GLY A 283 4.87 9.29 -5.50
CA GLY A 283 3.46 8.92 -5.57
C GLY A 283 3.28 7.42 -5.49
N GLN A 284 2.55 6.83 -6.45
CA GLN A 284 2.44 5.38 -6.58
C GLN A 284 3.84 4.75 -6.60
N GLY A 285 4.03 3.73 -5.76
CA GLY A 285 5.29 3.01 -5.61
C GLY A 285 6.22 3.56 -4.52
N THR A 286 5.98 4.76 -3.98
CA THR A 286 6.85 5.34 -2.95
C THR A 286 6.78 4.57 -1.62
N ILE A 287 5.57 4.37 -1.07
CA ILE A 287 5.30 3.67 0.19
C ILE A 287 3.90 3.04 0.17
N ASN A 288 3.58 2.14 -0.76
CA ASN A 288 2.25 1.47 -0.73
C ASN A 288 2.11 0.44 0.41
N VAL A 289 3.24 0.03 0.99
CA VAL A 289 3.36 -1.09 1.92
C VAL A 289 4.15 -0.69 3.16
N PRO A 290 3.97 -1.39 4.30
CA PRO A 290 4.62 -1.05 5.55
C PRO A 290 6.15 -0.92 5.42
N SER A 291 6.65 0.29 5.60
CA SER A 291 8.03 0.66 5.25
C SER A 291 8.94 1.02 6.43
N TRP A 292 8.43 0.87 7.65
CA TRP A 292 9.16 1.14 8.88
C TRP A 292 10.29 0.16 9.14
N SER A 293 11.44 0.66 9.58
CA SER A 293 12.43 -0.19 10.23
C SER A 293 11.87 -0.77 11.53
N PRO A 294 12.26 -2.01 11.92
CA PRO A 294 11.72 -2.69 13.10
C PRO A 294 11.88 -1.92 14.41
N ASP A 295 12.92 -1.08 14.52
CA ASP A 295 13.20 -0.26 15.69
C ASP A 295 12.46 1.09 15.71
N SER A 296 11.59 1.34 14.71
CA SER A 296 10.83 2.58 14.55
C SER A 296 11.69 3.84 14.36
N LYS A 297 12.92 3.72 13.87
CA LYS A 297 13.83 4.88 13.69
C LYS A 297 13.98 5.32 12.24
N LYS A 298 13.64 4.45 11.28
CA LYS A 298 13.81 4.72 9.86
C LYS A 298 12.61 4.32 9.03
N ILE A 299 12.51 4.94 7.86
CA ILE A 299 11.53 4.63 6.83
C ILE A 299 12.29 4.26 5.56
N ALA A 300 11.90 3.17 4.88
CA ALA A 300 12.30 2.91 3.50
C ALA A 300 11.29 3.56 2.54
N PHE A 301 11.74 4.15 1.45
CA PHE A 301 10.83 4.71 0.45
C PHE A 301 11.50 4.79 -0.92
N VAL A 302 10.71 5.05 -1.94
CA VAL A 302 11.21 5.25 -3.31
C VAL A 302 10.86 6.65 -3.80
N SER A 303 11.88 7.37 -4.28
CA SER A 303 11.69 8.56 -5.11
C SER A 303 12.07 8.23 -6.56
N TYR A 304 11.62 9.07 -7.49
CA TYR A 304 11.82 8.83 -8.91
C TYR A 304 12.42 10.05 -9.61
N SER A 305 13.00 9.80 -10.78
CA SER A 305 13.23 10.82 -11.80
C SER A 305 12.87 10.23 -13.16
N VAL A 306 12.21 11.02 -14.00
CA VAL A 306 11.87 10.64 -15.38
C VAL A 306 12.68 11.53 -16.31
N LYS A 307 13.25 10.95 -17.37
CA LYS A 307 13.95 11.70 -18.42
C LYS A 307 13.03 12.05 -19.58
#